data_AF-A0A0E4CRR0-F1
#
_entry.id   AF-A0A0E4CRR0-F1
#
_cell.length_a   1.000
_cell.length_b   1.000
_cell.length_c   1.000
_cell.angle_alpha   90.00
_cell.angle_beta   90.00
_cell.angle_gamma   90.00
#
_symmetry.space_group_name_H-M   'P 1'
#
loop_
_entity.id
_entity.type
_entity.pdbx_description
1 polymer ?
#
loop_
_entity_poly.entity_id
_entity_poly.type
_entity_poly.pdbx_seq_one_letter_code
_entity_poly.pdbx_strand_id
1 'polypeptide(L)'
;MRPRRRPYTGKIRIVKKEMPRFVKLGSVALCKKMVESIEGIQRENSYTTRLLLKIPGPFFSYEEKTIRVSMAFDEVVSILNRY
;
A
#
# COMPACT_ATOMS: atom_id res chain seq x y z
N MET A 1 14.76 12.77 -54.91
CA MET A 1 13.95 13.03 -53.70
C MET A 1 14.06 11.84 -52.75
N ARG A 2 14.41 12.05 -51.48
CA ARG A 2 14.32 11.01 -50.42
C ARG A 2 13.02 11.22 -49.63
N PRO A 3 12.25 10.17 -49.30
CA PRO A 3 11.06 10.35 -48.48
C PRO A 3 11.47 10.80 -47.07
N ARG A 4 10.89 11.91 -46.61
CA ARG A 4 11.07 12.41 -45.25
C ARG A 4 10.52 11.38 -44.26
N ARG A 5 11.28 11.16 -43.18
CA ARG A 5 11.00 10.31 -42.02
C ARG A 5 9.50 10.19 -41.74
N ARG A 6 8.99 8.96 -41.63
CA ARG A 6 7.59 8.67 -41.31
C ARG A 6 7.21 9.38 -39.99
N PRO A 7 6.14 10.20 -39.96
CA PRO A 7 5.74 10.95 -38.76
C PRO A 7 5.14 10.06 -37.65
N TYR A 8 4.88 8.78 -37.92
CA TYR A 8 4.17 7.88 -37.01
C TYR A 8 5.07 6.92 -36.21
N THR A 9 6.37 7.22 -36.09
CA THR A 9 7.27 6.49 -35.17
C THR A 9 7.13 6.94 -33.71
N GLY A 10 5.99 7.54 -33.35
CA GLY A 10 5.62 7.81 -31.97
C GLY A 10 5.23 6.50 -31.28
N LYS A 11 6.22 5.72 -30.82
CA LYS A 11 5.97 4.60 -29.93
C LYS A 11 5.20 5.14 -28.73
N ILE A 12 3.91 4.80 -28.63
CA ILE A 12 3.12 5.01 -27.42
C ILE A 12 3.89 4.28 -26.32
N ARG A 13 4.52 5.03 -25.42
CA ARG A 13 5.12 4.46 -24.22
C ARG A 13 3.97 3.84 -23.45
N ILE A 14 3.82 2.52 -23.55
CA ILE A 14 2.94 1.75 -22.68
C ILE A 14 3.50 1.97 -21.28
N VAL A 15 2.94 2.94 -20.56
CA VAL A 15 3.23 3.14 -19.14
C VAL A 15 2.74 1.86 -18.48
N LYS A 16 3.68 0.97 -18.13
CA LYS A 16 3.37 -0.22 -17.35
C LYS A 16 2.83 0.28 -16.02
N LYS A 17 1.51 0.37 -15.90
CA LYS A 17 0.85 0.64 -14.63
C LYS A 17 1.20 -0.54 -13.74
N GLU A 18 2.01 -0.30 -12.73
CA GLU A 18 2.37 -1.35 -11.78
C GLU A 18 1.08 -1.89 -11.16
N MET A 19 0.95 -3.23 -11.13
CA MET A 19 -0.18 -3.87 -10.48
C MET A 19 -0.20 -3.46 -9.00
N PRO A 20 -1.37 -3.09 -8.45
CA PRO A 20 -1.46 -2.73 -7.04
C PRO A 20 -1.06 -3.95 -6.20
N ARG A 21 0.00 -3.81 -5.42
CA ARG A 21 0.44 -4.84 -4.48
C ARG A 21 -0.32 -4.64 -3.17
N PHE A 22 -0.98 -5.72 -2.74
CA PHE A 22 -1.69 -5.77 -1.47
C PHE A 22 -1.02 -6.76 -0.53
N VAL A 23 -0.96 -6.39 0.74
CA VAL A 23 -0.56 -7.27 1.85
C VAL A 23 -1.85 -7.74 2.52
N LYS A 24 -2.06 -9.05 2.53
CA LYS A 24 -3.22 -9.67 3.18
C LYS A 24 -2.93 -9.83 4.67
N LEU A 25 -3.83 -9.32 5.50
CA LEU A 25 -3.83 -9.42 6.95
C LEU A 25 -5.20 -9.98 7.38
N GLY A 26 -5.32 -11.30 7.39
CA GLY A 26 -6.56 -12.00 7.76
C GLY A 26 -7.69 -11.66 6.79
N SER A 27 -8.73 -11.00 7.32
CA SER A 27 -9.90 -10.52 6.58
C SER A 27 -9.71 -9.17 5.89
N VAL A 28 -8.58 -8.50 6.12
CA VAL A 28 -8.28 -7.16 5.58
C VAL A 28 -7.09 -7.26 4.61
N ALA A 29 -7.09 -6.44 3.56
CA ALA A 29 -5.94 -6.29 2.66
C ALA A 29 -5.54 -4.81 2.57
N LEU A 30 -4.24 -4.53 2.76
CA LEU A 30 -3.70 -3.18 2.71
C LEU A 30 -2.87 -2.99 1.44
N CYS A 31 -3.05 -1.85 0.76
CA CYS A 31 -2.17 -1.51 -0.36
C CYS A 31 -0.79 -1.11 0.16
N LYS A 32 0.25 -1.28 -0.66
CA LYS A 32 1.64 -0.94 -0.30
C LYS A 32 1.77 0.45 0.36
N LYS A 33 1.11 1.46 -0.20
CA LYS A 33 1.14 2.83 0.35
C LYS A 33 0.57 2.95 1.76
N MET A 34 -0.46 2.15 2.07
CA MET A 34 -1.03 2.14 3.42
C MET A 34 -0.12 1.41 4.40
N VAL A 35 0.57 0.36 3.96
CA VAL A 35 1.56 -0.34 4.79
C VAL A 35 2.70 0.60 5.19
N GLU A 36 3.17 1.43 4.25
CA GLU A 36 4.19 2.47 4.51
C GLU A 36 3.71 3.55 5.50
N SER A 37 2.39 3.75 5.64
CA SER A 37 1.80 4.73 6.56
C SER A 37 1.44 4.17 7.95
N ILE A 38 1.82 2.92 8.25
CA ILE A 38 1.60 2.33 9.57
C ILE A 38 2.57 3.00 10.56
N GLU A 39 2.03 3.73 11.53
CA GLU A 39 2.80 4.36 12.61
C GLU A 39 2.98 3.40 13.78
N GLY A 40 1.98 2.55 14.04
CA GLY A 40 2.01 1.63 15.17
C GLY A 40 1.09 0.44 15.02
N ILE A 41 1.39 -0.59 15.80
CA ILE A 41 0.60 -1.82 15.91
C ILE A 41 0.30 -2.03 17.38
N GLN A 42 -0.97 -2.18 17.73
CA GLN A 42 -1.43 -2.37 19.09
C GLN A 42 -2.20 -3.68 19.22
N ARG A 43 -1.87 -4.48 20.23
CA ARG A 43 -2.66 -5.67 20.57
C ARG A 43 -3.96 -5.22 21.26
N GLU A 44 -5.10 -5.64 20.73
CA GLU A 44 -6.41 -5.38 21.36
C GLU A 44 -6.85 -6.59 22.19
N ASN A 45 -6.83 -7.79 21.58
CA ASN A 45 -7.05 -9.08 22.26
C ASN A 45 -6.05 -10.12 21.74
N SER A 46 -6.13 -11.35 22.23
CA SER A 46 -5.26 -12.46 21.77
C SER A 46 -5.38 -12.74 20.26
N TYR A 47 -6.54 -12.48 19.65
CA TYR A 47 -6.82 -12.76 18.23
C TYR A 47 -7.14 -11.52 17.39
N THR A 48 -7.08 -10.33 17.99
CA THR A 48 -7.38 -9.07 17.29
C THR A 48 -6.31 -8.04 17.52
N THR A 49 -5.84 -7.46 16.43
CA THR A 49 -4.78 -6.46 16.40
C THR A 49 -5.29 -5.18 15.76
N ARG A 50 -4.95 -4.03 16.35
CA ARG A 50 -5.23 -2.71 15.81
C ARG A 50 -4.01 -2.16 15.11
N LEU A 51 -4.19 -1.67 13.88
CA LEU A 51 -3.18 -0.94 13.13
C LEU A 51 -3.50 0.55 13.22
N LEU A 52 -2.53 1.35 13.65
CA LEU A 52 -2.57 2.80 13.68
C LEU A 52 -1.89 3.31 12.41
N LEU A 53 -2.68 3.95 11.56
CA LEU A 53 -2.24 4.53 10.30
C LEU A 53 -2.21 6.03 10.42
N LYS A 54 -1.10 6.62 9.99
CA LYS A 54 -0.91 8.05 9.89
C LYS A 54 -0.79 8.43 8.43
N ILE A 55 -1.93 8.71 7.80
CA ILE A 55 -1.97 9.01 6.38
C ILE A 55 -1.65 10.49 6.18
N PRO A 56 -0.61 10.84 5.40
CA PRO A 56 -0.31 12.24 5.12
C PRO A 56 -1.43 12.85 4.28
N GLY A 57 -2.07 13.88 4.81
CA GLY A 57 -3.07 14.70 4.13
C GLY A 57 -2.43 15.89 3.41
N PRO A 58 -3.22 16.66 2.65
CA PRO A 58 -2.76 17.93 2.11
C PRO A 58 -2.46 18.92 3.24
N PHE A 59 -1.46 19.79 3.05
CA PHE A 59 -1.07 20.86 3.99
C PHE A 59 -0.56 20.39 5.36
N PHE A 60 0.40 19.44 5.39
CA PHE A 60 1.07 18.96 6.62
C PHE A 60 0.13 18.39 7.70
N SER A 61 -1.13 18.13 7.35
CA SER A 61 -2.08 17.45 8.21
C SER A 61 -1.88 15.94 8.13
N TYR A 62 -2.21 15.25 9.20
CA TYR A 62 -2.22 13.79 9.25
C TYR A 62 -3.62 13.30 9.59
N GLU A 63 -4.14 12.38 8.79
CA GLU A 63 -5.34 11.64 9.14
C GLU A 63 -4.95 10.37 9.91
N GLU A 64 -5.37 10.31 11.17
CA GLU A 64 -5.24 9.09 11.97
C GLU A 64 -6.39 8.15 11.67
N LYS A 65 -6.07 6.91 11.26
CA LYS A 65 -7.06 5.85 11.03
C LYS A 65 -6.66 4.61 11.79
N THR A 66 -7.64 3.98 12.42
CA THR A 66 -7.45 2.69 13.09
C THR A 66 -8.13 1.58 12.30
N ILE A 67 -7.39 0.54 11.97
CA ILE A 67 -7.93 -0.67 11.34
C ILE A 67 -7.87 -1.83 12.32
N ARG A 68 -8.97 -2.55 12.47
CA ARG A 68 -9.03 -3.79 13.24
C ARG A 68 -8.79 -4.97 12.32
N VAL A 69 -7.84 -5.81 12.69
CA VAL A 69 -7.47 -7.03 11.99
C VAL A 69 -7.76 -8.22 12.91
N SER A 70 -8.51 -9.19 12.41
CA SER A 70 -8.79 -10.46 13.10
C SER A 70 -7.63 -11.45 12.96
N MET A 71 -6.45 -11.08 13.44
CA MET A 71 -5.26 -11.94 13.54
C MET A 71 -4.48 -11.65 14.81
N ALA A 72 -3.72 -12.64 15.27
CA ALA A 72 -2.81 -12.50 16.39
C ALA A 72 -1.70 -11.49 16.09
N PHE A 73 -1.24 -10.79 17.13
CA PHE A 73 -0.24 -9.73 17.00
C PHE A 73 1.06 -10.23 16.36
N ASP A 74 1.55 -11.39 16.80
CA ASP A 74 2.83 -11.93 16.34
C ASP A 74 2.77 -12.32 14.85
N GLU A 75 1.64 -12.85 14.40
CA GLU A 75 1.40 -13.16 12.99
C GLU A 75 1.39 -11.90 12.13
N VAL A 76 0.66 -10.85 12.56
CA VAL A 76 0.60 -9.56 11.86
C VAL A 76 1.99 -8.96 11.69
N VAL A 77 2.77 -8.92 12.78
CA VAL A 77 4.14 -8.39 12.77
C VAL A 77 5.04 -9.22 11.85
N SER A 78 4.93 -10.55 11.89
CA SER A 78 5.73 -11.43 11.03
C SER A 78 5.46 -11.23 9.53
N ILE A 79 4.20 -10.97 9.16
CA ILE A 79 3.79 -10.70 7.77
C ILE A 79 4.30 -9.34 7.32
N LEU A 80 4.11 -8.31 8.16
CA LEU A 80 4.53 -6.96 7.84
C LEU A 80 6.06 -6.83 7.73
N ASN A 81 6.82 -7.51 8.59
CA ASN A 81 8.28 -7.50 8.53
C ASN A 81 8.87 -8.28 7.35
N ARG A 82 8.09 -9.17 6.71
CA ARG A 82 8.52 -9.89 5.51
C ARG A 82 8.39 -9.02 4.24
N TYR A 83 7.57 -7.97 4.30
CA TYR A 83 7.18 -7.15 3.17
C TYR A 83 7.99 -5.85 3.12
#